data_AF-A0A160HL96-F1
#
_entry.id   AF-A0A160HL96-F1
#
_cell.length_a   1.000
_cell.length_b   1.000
_cell.length_c   1.000
_cell.angle_alpha   90.00
_cell.angle_beta   90.00
_cell.angle_gamma   90.00
#
_symmetry.space_group_name_H-M   'P 1'
#
loop_
_entity.id
_entity.type
_entity.pdbx_description
1 polymer ?
#
loop_
_entity_poly.entity_id
_entity_poly.type
_entity_poly.pdbx_seq_one_letter_code
_entity_poly.pdbx_strand_id
1 'polypeptide(L)'
;GYKMDDIRVDVEGVYSYLNKNDVKDVTFDPANTIADSVTAISGLVNVYYDIAIEDMPITPYIGVGVGAAYISTPLEPAVNEKISKFGFAGQVK
;
A
#
# COMPACT_ATOMS: atom_id res chain seq x y z
N GLY A 1 12.13 4.92 9.70
CA GLY A 1 11.76 6.15 10.42
C GLY A 1 12.93 6.95 10.95
N TYR A 2 12.65 8.19 11.37
CA TYR A 2 13.52 9.18 12.01
C TYR A 2 12.76 9.80 13.20
N LYS A 3 13.44 10.11 14.31
CA LYS A 3 12.85 10.77 15.48
C LYS A 3 13.61 12.06 15.79
N MET A 4 12.87 13.13 16.04
CA MET A 4 13.39 14.40 16.54
C MET A 4 12.46 14.90 17.64
N ASP A 5 12.99 14.98 18.86
CA ASP A 5 12.25 15.33 20.08
C ASP A 5 10.98 14.46 20.24
N ASP A 6 9.81 15.10 20.31
CA ASP A 6 8.51 14.44 20.45
C ASP A 6 7.93 13.99 19.09
N ILE A 7 8.60 14.29 17.96
CA ILE A 7 8.10 13.97 16.63
C ILE A 7 8.83 12.74 16.07
N ARG A 8 8.06 11.77 15.55
CA ARG A 8 8.59 10.62 14.82
C ARG A 8 8.04 10.62 13.40
N VAL A 9 8.90 10.47 12.42
CA VAL A 9 8.51 10.27 11.02
C VAL A 9 8.85 8.85 10.62
N ASP A 10 7.93 8.14 9.98
CA ASP A 10 8.20 6.85 9.37
C ASP A 10 7.89 6.85 7.87
N VAL A 11 8.67 6.09 7.13
CA VAL A 11 8.51 5.90 5.69
C VAL A 11 8.47 4.41 5.44
N GLU A 12 7.36 3.95 4.89
CA GLU A 12 7.10 2.55 4.60
C GLU A 12 6.94 2.38 3.09
N GLY A 13 7.46 1.28 2.57
CA GLY A 13 7.32 0.89 1.17
C GLY A 13 6.93 -0.57 1.08
N VAL A 14 5.98 -0.89 0.21
CA VAL A 14 5.55 -2.27 -0.05
C VAL A 14 5.64 -2.54 -1.55
N TYR A 15 6.30 -3.63 -1.89
CA TYR A 15 6.29 -4.22 -3.23
C TYR A 15 5.52 -5.54 -3.15
N SER A 16 4.56 -5.73 -4.04
CA SER A 16 3.76 -6.95 -4.12
C SER A 16 3.68 -7.40 -5.57
N TYR A 17 3.83 -8.71 -5.76
CA TYR A 17 3.79 -9.34 -7.07
C TYR A 17 2.98 -10.62 -6.96
N LEU A 18 1.95 -10.75 -7.79
CA LEU A 18 1.05 -11.90 -7.83
C LEU A 18 1.06 -12.48 -9.24
N ASN A 19 1.33 -13.78 -9.34
CA ASN A 19 1.19 -14.53 -10.58
C ASN A 19 -0.16 -15.22 -10.64
N LYS A 20 -0.69 -15.35 -11.85
CA LYS A 20 -1.81 -16.22 -12.17
C LYS A 20 -1.43 -17.67 -11.85
N ASN A 21 -2.33 -18.38 -11.19
CA ASN A 21 -2.12 -19.78 -10.84
C ASN A 21 -2.36 -20.67 -12.07
N ASP A 22 -1.49 -21.67 -12.27
CA ASP A 22 -1.61 -22.67 -13.34
C ASP A 22 -2.55 -23.81 -12.93
N VAL A 23 -3.81 -23.46 -12.61
CA VAL A 23 -4.82 -24.47 -12.28
C VAL A 23 -5.42 -24.99 -13.58
N LYS A 24 -5.05 -26.20 -13.95
CA LYS A 24 -5.38 -26.83 -15.24
C LYS A 24 -6.88 -27.12 -15.46
N ASP A 25 -7.69 -27.08 -14.41
CA ASP A 25 -9.13 -27.39 -14.44
C ASP A 25 -10.04 -26.19 -14.14
N VAL A 26 -9.48 -24.97 -14.06
CA VAL A 26 -10.26 -23.74 -13.89
C VAL A 26 -10.26 -22.97 -15.21
N THR A 27 -11.41 -22.94 -15.87
CA THR A 27 -11.62 -22.06 -17.03
C THR A 27 -12.03 -20.68 -16.50
N PHE A 28 -11.14 -19.69 -16.65
CA PHE A 28 -11.51 -18.29 -16.47
C PHE A 28 -12.34 -17.88 -17.70
N ASP A 29 -13.59 -17.47 -17.50
CA ASP A 29 -14.47 -16.98 -18.57
C ASP A 29 -14.69 -15.45 -18.41
N PRO A 30 -14.30 -14.61 -19.39
CA PRO A 30 -13.71 -14.98 -20.68
C PRO A 30 -12.25 -15.43 -20.55
N ALA A 31 -11.90 -16.48 -21.31
CA ALA A 31 -10.53 -16.95 -21.42
C ALA A 31 -9.66 -15.79 -21.93
N ASN A 32 -8.54 -15.56 -21.23
CA ASN A 32 -7.59 -14.48 -21.51
C ASN A 32 -7.99 -13.08 -21.07
N THR A 33 -9.01 -12.89 -20.22
CA THR A 33 -9.35 -11.54 -19.69
C THR A 33 -8.45 -11.11 -18.53
N ILE A 34 -7.80 -12.06 -17.86
CA ILE A 34 -6.99 -11.83 -16.65
C ILE A 34 -5.51 -11.88 -17.01
N ALA A 35 -4.78 -10.84 -16.63
CA ALA A 35 -3.34 -10.73 -16.82
C ALA A 35 -2.59 -11.86 -16.10
N ASP A 36 -1.47 -12.30 -16.69
CA ASP A 36 -0.62 -13.34 -16.12
C ASP A 36 0.04 -12.94 -14.79
N SER A 37 0.20 -11.63 -14.57
CA SER A 37 0.69 -11.11 -13.30
C SER A 37 0.14 -9.73 -12.97
N VAL A 38 0.14 -9.41 -11.68
CA VAL A 38 -0.18 -8.08 -11.13
C VAL A 38 0.94 -7.64 -10.21
N THR A 39 1.43 -6.43 -10.44
CA THR A 39 2.41 -5.75 -9.59
C THR A 39 1.75 -4.59 -8.88
N ALA A 40 1.99 -4.46 -7.57
CA ALA A 40 1.61 -3.30 -6.79
C ALA A 40 2.82 -2.74 -6.04
N ILE A 41 2.98 -1.42 -6.08
CA ILE A 41 4.00 -0.70 -5.32
C ILE A 41 3.28 0.39 -4.55
N SER A 42 3.49 0.44 -3.25
CA SER A 42 2.93 1.52 -2.43
C SER A 42 3.98 2.09 -1.49
N GLY A 43 3.80 3.36 -1.16
CA GLY A 43 4.57 4.05 -0.14
C GLY A 43 3.64 4.79 0.81
N LEU A 44 4.00 4.81 2.09
CA LEU A 44 3.33 5.61 3.11
C LEU A 44 4.37 6.43 3.88
N VAL A 45 4.00 7.65 4.21
CA VAL A 45 4.73 8.50 5.16
C VAL A 45 3.82 8.78 6.34
N ASN A 46 4.33 8.48 7.52
CA ASN A 46 3.63 8.65 8.79
C ASN A 46 4.38 9.67 9.65
N VAL A 47 3.65 10.55 10.32
CA VAL A 47 4.19 11.46 11.32
C VAL A 47 3.43 11.25 12.61
N TYR A 48 4.18 11.07 13.70
CA TYR A 48 3.67 10.84 15.04
C TYR A 48 4.17 11.93 15.97
N TYR A 49 3.34 12.28 16.94
CA TYR A 49 3.68 13.14 18.06
C TYR A 49 3.52 12.34 19.36
N ASP A 50 4.60 12.20 20.10
CA ASP A 50 4.66 11.56 21.40
C ASP A 50 4.16 12.55 22.45
N ILE A 51 3.11 12.16 23.19
CA ILE A 51 2.53 13.01 24.22
C ILE A 51 3.33 12.78 25.51
N ALA A 52 4.10 13.78 25.91
CA ALA A 52 4.80 13.78 27.19
C ALA A 52 3.81 13.99 28.34
N ILE A 53 3.53 12.94 29.11
CA ILE A 53 2.77 13.00 30.36
C ILE A 53 3.68 12.50 31.48
N GLU A 54 3.88 13.32 32.51
CA GLU A 54 4.65 12.92 33.69
C GLU A 54 3.97 11.74 34.41
N ASP A 55 4.77 10.82 34.97
CA ASP A 55 4.32 9.64 35.75
C ASP A 55 3.55 8.53 35.01
N MET A 56 3.65 8.44 33.68
CA MET A 56 3.11 7.29 32.93
C MET A 56 4.17 6.25 32.56
N PRO A 57 3.89 4.93 32.74
CA PRO A 57 4.82 3.86 32.35
C PRO A 57 4.95 3.66 30.82
N ILE A 58 4.05 4.25 30.02
CA ILE A 58 4.03 4.17 28.54
C ILE A 58 3.77 5.58 28.00
N THR A 59 4.52 6.02 27.00
CA THR A 59 4.29 7.30 26.31
C THR A 59 3.21 7.13 25.23
N PRO A 60 2.00 7.73 25.38
CA PRO A 60 1.00 7.70 24.33
C PRO A 60 1.45 8.57 23.15
N TYR A 61 0.92 8.29 21.95
CA TYR A 61 1.21 9.08 20.76
C TYR A 61 -0.03 9.19 19.86
N ILE A 62 -0.08 10.27 19.09
CA ILE A 62 -1.02 10.44 17.98
C ILE A 62 -0.24 10.48 16.67
N GLY A 63 -0.86 10.07 15.57
CA GLY A 63 -0.22 10.16 14.26
C GLY A 63 -1.17 10.38 13.11
N VAL A 64 -0.62 10.95 12.05
CA VAL A 64 -1.27 11.08 10.75
C VAL A 64 -0.34 10.54 9.67
N GLY A 65 -0.92 9.95 8.64
CA GLY A 65 -0.16 9.39 7.54
C GLY A 65 -0.84 9.60 6.21
N VAL A 66 -0.04 9.70 5.15
CA VAL A 66 -0.50 9.73 3.77
C VAL A 66 0.30 8.75 2.94
N GLY A 67 -0.36 8.15 1.96
CA GLY A 67 0.28 7.18 1.08
C GLY A 67 -0.27 7.20 -0.32
N ALA A 68 0.50 6.60 -1.22
CA ALA A 68 0.11 6.38 -2.59
C ALA A 68 0.48 4.95 -3.00
N ALA A 69 -0.32 4.38 -3.90
CA ALA A 69 -0.09 3.08 -4.50
C ALA A 69 -0.19 3.17 -6.02
N TYR A 70 0.65 2.40 -6.70
CA TYR A 70 0.61 2.13 -8.13
C TYR A 70 0.33 0.64 -8.32
N ILE A 71 -0.70 0.30 -9.08
CA ILE A 71 -1.13 -1.09 -9.30
C ILE A 71 -1.26 -1.31 -10.81
N SER A 72 -0.61 -2.35 -11.34
CA SER A 72 -0.78 -2.73 -12.75
C SER A 72 -2.20 -3.24 -13.01
N THR A 73 -2.64 -3.16 -14.26
CA THR A 73 -3.96 -3.68 -14.62
C THR A 73 -4.02 -5.19 -14.39
N PRO A 74 -5.10 -5.72 -13.77
CA PRO A 74 -5.34 -7.16 -13.69
C PRO A 74 -5.94 -7.74 -14.98
N LEU A 75 -6.11 -6.92 -16.03
CA LEU A 75 -6.78 -7.29 -17.26
C LEU A 75 -5.82 -7.47 -18.43
N GLU A 76 -6.12 -8.45 -19.28
CA GLU A 76 -5.49 -8.67 -20.58
C GLU A 76 -6.57 -8.73 -21.68
N PRO A 77 -6.49 -7.94 -22.77
CA PRO A 77 -5.68 -6.72 -22.89
C PRO A 77 -6.19 -5.61 -21.96
N ALA A 78 -5.35 -4.61 -21.70
CA ALA A 78 -5.76 -3.43 -20.95
C ALA A 78 -6.93 -2.71 -21.65
N VAL A 79 -7.97 -2.35 -20.89
CA VAL A 79 -9.08 -1.57 -21.41
C VAL A 79 -8.65 -0.12 -21.57
N ASN A 80 -8.85 0.46 -22.76
CA ASN A 80 -8.47 1.84 -23.10
C ASN A 80 -6.98 2.14 -22.82
N GLU A 81 -6.10 1.19 -23.13
CA GLU A 81 -4.63 1.31 -22.95
C GLU A 81 -4.20 1.58 -21.49
N LYS A 82 -5.12 1.38 -20.52
CA LYS A 82 -4.85 1.66 -19.12
C LYS A 82 -4.10 0.51 -18.46
N ILE A 83 -2.79 0.53 -18.57
CA ILE A 83 -1.89 -0.50 -18.03
C ILE A 83 -1.72 -0.45 -16.49
N SER A 84 -2.24 0.58 -15.82
CA SER A 84 -2.13 0.75 -14.37
C SER A 84 -3.08 1.80 -13.78
N LYS A 85 -3.12 1.86 -12.44
CA LYS A 85 -3.87 2.86 -11.66
C LYS A 85 -3.03 3.36 -10.48
N PHE A 86 -3.27 4.61 -10.11
CA PHE A 86 -2.81 5.18 -8.85
C PHE A 86 -3.96 5.29 -7.84
N GLY A 87 -3.66 5.10 -6.57
CA GLY A 87 -4.56 5.32 -5.45
C GLY A 87 -3.85 6.09 -4.32
N PHE A 88 -4.62 6.80 -3.51
CA PHE A 88 -4.11 7.56 -2.36
C PHE A 88 -4.87 7.15 -1.10
N ALA A 89 -4.20 7.18 0.04
CA ALA A 89 -4.79 6.89 1.34
C ALA A 89 -4.33 7.92 2.38
N GLY A 90 -5.20 8.21 3.34
CA GLY A 90 -4.88 8.95 4.55
C GLY A 90 -5.23 8.10 5.76
N GLN A 91 -4.44 8.20 6.83
CA GLN A 91 -4.70 7.51 8.09
C GLN A 91 -4.49 8.42 9.29
N VAL A 92 -5.23 8.12 10.36
CA VAL A 92 -5.11 8.75 11.68
C VAL A 92 -4.99 7.62 12.69
N LYS A 93 -4.08 7.77 13.66
CA LYS A 93 -3.76 6.75 14.66
C LYS A 93 -3.61 7.34 16.05
#